data_AF-A0A255REM2-F1
#
_entry.id   AF-A0A255REM2-F1
#
_cell.length_a   1.000
_cell.length_b   1.000
_cell.length_c   1.000
_cell.angle_alpha   90.00
_cell.angle_beta   90.00
_cell.angle_gamma   90.00
#
_symmetry.space_group_name_H-M   'P 1'
#
loop_
_entity.id
_entity.type
_entity.pdbx_description
1 polymer ?
#
loop_
_entity_poly.entity_id
_entity_poly.type
_entity_poly.pdbx_seq_one_letter_code
_entity_poly.pdbx_strand_id
1 'polypeptide(L)'
;MLNNYNFIDRIRLPFRKEKELYSSLYKILGFYPRNIQLYKQALLHKSLRRRNEKGRPLNNERLEFLGDAILDAVVGDIVFRHFEGKREGFLTNTRSKLVQRETLGRLAKEMGITRLITTSDRSTVHNSYMGGNAFEALVGAIYLDRGYEACMRFMQKRILNQIINIDKVAYKEVNFKSKLLEWSQKNRVRLEFKQVEQTKDENSSPVFVYQVILEGVEGCAGKGYSKKESQQNACKDTLQRLRREPQFIDSVFAAKTERTKMEEEPILSVPDPEADQRDFIVEQPQTTERDFPRPQKSQQKNVSANDNQSADRHDMDFSLDDITATPRAKSREEIIAEAEEAAFAE
;
A
#
# COMPACT_ATOMS: atom_id res chain seq x y z
N MET A 1 25.57 -7.78 -27.17
CA MET A 1 24.55 -7.81 -28.25
C MET A 1 23.89 -6.46 -28.56
N LEU A 2 23.35 -5.71 -27.57
CA LEU A 2 22.47 -4.55 -27.86
C LEU A 2 23.05 -3.40 -28.72
N ASN A 3 24.36 -3.14 -28.72
CA ASN A 3 24.95 -2.05 -29.52
C ASN A 3 24.69 -2.20 -31.03
N ASN A 4 24.74 -3.42 -31.57
CA ASN A 4 24.55 -3.65 -33.01
C ASN A 4 23.11 -3.33 -33.44
N TYR A 5 22.12 -3.58 -32.58
CA TYR A 5 20.72 -3.19 -32.85
C TYR A 5 20.57 -1.67 -32.92
N ASN A 6 21.14 -0.92 -31.96
CA ASN A 6 21.10 0.54 -31.98
C ASN A 6 21.78 1.13 -33.23
N PHE A 7 22.82 0.49 -33.78
CA PHE A 7 23.46 0.90 -35.03
C PHE A 7 22.54 0.70 -36.26
N ILE A 8 21.96 -0.49 -36.42
CA ILE A 8 21.03 -0.81 -37.52
C ILE A 8 19.76 0.05 -37.43
N ASP A 9 19.21 0.25 -36.22
CA ASP A 9 18.04 1.09 -36.00
C ASP A 9 18.31 2.57 -36.35
N ARG A 10 19.52 3.09 -36.03
CA ARG A 10 19.98 4.44 -36.37
C ARG A 10 20.12 4.65 -37.89
N ILE A 11 20.64 3.66 -38.62
CA ILE A 11 20.73 3.70 -40.09
C ILE A 11 19.32 3.67 -40.73
N ARG A 12 18.40 2.90 -40.15
CA ARG A 12 17.00 2.84 -40.64
C ARG A 12 16.15 4.06 -40.27
N LEU A 13 16.57 4.88 -39.30
CA LEU A 13 15.80 6.02 -38.78
C LEU A 13 15.29 7.03 -39.84
N PRO A 14 16.11 7.57 -40.77
CA PRO A 14 15.65 8.55 -41.76
C PRO A 14 14.55 8.03 -42.69
N PHE A 15 14.46 6.71 -42.87
CA PHE A 15 13.47 6.05 -43.73
C PHE A 15 12.16 5.68 -43.01
N ARG A 16 12.04 5.94 -41.69
CA ARG A 16 10.79 5.68 -40.94
C ARG A 16 9.85 6.89 -41.05
N LYS A 17 8.58 6.65 -41.38
CA LYS A 17 7.50 7.67 -41.42
C LYS A 17 7.37 8.51 -40.14
N GLU A 18 7.87 8.01 -39.01
CA GLU A 18 7.68 8.55 -37.66
C GLU A 18 9.02 8.98 -36.99
N LYS A 19 10.02 9.35 -37.81
CA LYS A 19 11.40 9.70 -37.41
C LYS A 19 11.52 10.58 -36.16
N GLU A 20 10.62 11.53 -35.95
CA GLU A 20 10.61 12.48 -34.82
C GLU A 20 10.19 11.83 -33.49
N LEU A 21 9.20 10.95 -33.51
CA LEU A 21 8.80 10.17 -32.35
C LEU A 21 9.90 9.18 -31.97
N TYR A 22 10.50 8.50 -32.96
CA TYR A 22 11.65 7.63 -32.74
C TYR A 22 12.87 8.38 -32.15
N SER A 23 13.15 9.60 -32.61
CA SER A 23 14.22 10.44 -32.07
C SER A 23 13.94 10.89 -30.63
N SER A 24 12.70 11.30 -30.34
CA SER A 24 12.26 11.69 -29.00
C SER A 24 12.29 10.53 -28.02
N LEU A 25 11.77 9.36 -28.42
CA LEU A 25 11.83 8.13 -27.63
C LEU A 25 13.27 7.65 -27.43
N TYR A 26 14.16 7.77 -28.43
CA TYR A 26 15.58 7.44 -28.22
C TYR A 26 16.24 8.32 -27.14
N LYS A 27 15.93 9.62 -27.11
CA LYS A 27 16.42 10.53 -26.06
C LYS A 27 15.93 10.13 -24.66
N ILE A 28 14.69 9.66 -24.55
CA ILE A 28 14.09 9.17 -23.28
C ILE A 28 14.67 7.80 -22.88
N LEU A 29 14.66 6.82 -23.79
CA LEU A 29 14.91 5.41 -23.51
C LEU A 29 16.39 5.00 -23.60
N GLY A 30 17.19 5.65 -24.45
CA GLY A 30 18.56 5.24 -24.81
C GLY A 30 18.64 4.13 -25.87
N PHE A 31 17.50 3.76 -26.46
CA PHE A 31 17.38 2.81 -27.56
C PHE A 31 16.15 3.12 -28.40
N TYR A 32 16.07 2.58 -29.62
CA TYR A 32 14.90 2.75 -30.49
C TYR A 32 13.86 1.65 -30.22
N PRO A 33 12.55 1.95 -30.19
CA PRO A 33 11.48 0.94 -30.24
C PRO A 33 11.67 -0.09 -31.37
N ARG A 34 11.33 -1.36 -31.14
CA ARG A 34 11.13 -2.33 -32.24
C ARG A 34 9.71 -2.18 -32.79
N ASN A 35 8.71 -2.25 -31.91
CA ASN A 35 7.30 -1.99 -32.20
C ASN A 35 6.87 -0.62 -31.65
N ILE A 36 6.88 0.40 -32.51
CA ILE A 36 6.50 1.78 -32.17
C ILE A 36 5.06 1.94 -31.68
N GLN A 37 4.14 1.02 -32.03
CA GLN A 37 2.73 1.17 -31.67
C GLN A 37 2.49 1.01 -30.16
N LEU A 38 3.30 0.20 -29.48
CA LEU A 38 3.27 0.07 -28.01
C LEU A 38 3.57 1.42 -27.33
N TYR A 39 4.64 2.08 -27.76
CA TYR A 39 5.08 3.37 -27.21
C TYR A 39 4.14 4.52 -27.57
N LYS A 40 3.50 4.48 -28.75
CA LYS A 40 2.38 5.38 -29.05
C LYS A 40 1.22 5.17 -28.08
N GLN A 41 0.79 3.92 -27.88
CA GLN A 41 -0.34 3.63 -27.00
C GLN A 41 -0.05 4.06 -25.56
N ALA A 42 1.17 3.89 -25.07
CA ALA A 42 1.62 4.40 -23.77
C ALA A 42 1.47 5.93 -23.62
N LEU A 43 1.52 6.66 -24.74
CA LEU A 43 1.37 8.12 -24.80
C LEU A 43 -0.07 8.57 -25.17
N LEU A 44 -1.03 7.68 -25.38
CA LEU A 44 -2.43 8.02 -25.66
C LEU A 44 -3.23 8.14 -24.35
N HIS A 45 -3.49 9.37 -23.90
CA HIS A 45 -4.33 9.58 -22.72
C HIS A 45 -5.81 9.30 -23.00
N LYS A 46 -6.51 8.71 -22.02
CA LYS A 46 -7.92 8.31 -22.12
C LYS A 46 -8.91 9.41 -22.51
N SER A 47 -8.59 10.68 -22.27
CA SER A 47 -9.45 11.81 -22.67
C SER A 47 -9.67 11.92 -24.18
N LEU A 48 -8.83 11.29 -25.00
CA LEU A 48 -9.03 11.16 -26.45
C LEU A 48 -10.25 10.32 -26.85
N ARG A 49 -10.78 9.46 -25.95
CA ARG A 49 -11.92 8.54 -26.18
C ARG A 49 -11.81 7.65 -27.45
N ARG A 50 -10.60 7.51 -28.02
CA ARG A 50 -10.34 6.69 -29.21
C ARG A 50 -10.68 5.23 -28.96
N ARG A 51 -11.16 4.57 -30.01
CA ARG A 51 -11.41 3.12 -30.06
C ARG A 51 -10.65 2.52 -31.24
N ASN A 52 -10.35 1.22 -31.16
CA ASN A 52 -9.86 0.44 -32.30
C ASN A 52 -11.02 -0.11 -33.15
N GLU A 53 -10.69 -0.77 -34.26
CA GLU A 53 -11.63 -1.43 -35.19
C GLU A 53 -12.62 -2.38 -34.49
N LYS A 54 -12.21 -2.99 -33.37
CA LYS A 54 -13.03 -3.90 -32.56
C LYS A 54 -13.83 -3.18 -31.46
N GLY A 55 -13.99 -1.85 -31.58
CA GLY A 55 -14.74 -0.99 -30.67
C GLY A 55 -14.13 -0.82 -29.27
N ARG A 56 -12.94 -1.39 -28.99
CA ARG A 56 -12.31 -1.36 -27.66
C ARG A 56 -11.55 -0.04 -27.45
N PRO A 57 -11.51 0.52 -26.23
CA PRO A 57 -10.73 1.73 -25.94
C PRO A 57 -9.26 1.59 -26.34
N LEU A 58 -8.71 2.65 -26.94
CA LEU A 58 -7.31 2.74 -27.35
C LEU A 58 -6.61 3.86 -26.56
N ASN A 59 -6.11 3.51 -25.37
CA ASN A 59 -5.45 4.40 -24.43
C ASN A 59 -4.31 3.68 -23.68
N ASN A 60 -3.63 4.41 -22.80
CA ASN A 60 -2.49 3.95 -22.01
C ASN A 60 -2.86 3.06 -20.81
N GLU A 61 -4.10 3.06 -20.31
CA GLU A 61 -4.49 2.45 -19.01
C GLU A 61 -4.13 0.96 -18.86
N ARG A 62 -4.17 0.18 -19.95
CA ARG A 62 -3.77 -1.24 -19.92
C ARG A 62 -2.25 -1.46 -19.91
N LEU A 63 -1.48 -0.50 -20.43
CA LEU A 63 -0.02 -0.50 -20.36
C LEU A 63 0.48 0.09 -19.04
N GLU A 64 -0.26 1.05 -18.49
CA GLU A 64 -0.08 1.61 -17.13
C GLU A 64 -0.17 0.50 -16.09
N PHE A 65 -1.27 -0.25 -16.05
CA PHE A 65 -1.46 -1.40 -15.15
C PHE A 65 -0.33 -2.45 -15.21
N LEU A 66 0.09 -2.84 -16.41
CA LEU A 66 1.20 -3.78 -16.59
C LEU A 66 2.56 -3.15 -16.20
N GLY A 67 2.73 -1.87 -16.53
CA GLY A 67 3.94 -1.12 -16.32
C GLY A 67 4.23 -0.83 -14.86
N ASP A 68 3.20 -0.57 -14.05
CA ASP A 68 3.27 -0.42 -12.59
C ASP A 68 3.83 -1.70 -11.94
N ALA A 69 3.21 -2.85 -12.18
CA ALA A 69 3.68 -4.14 -11.64
C ALA A 69 5.12 -4.50 -12.06
N ILE A 70 5.50 -4.21 -13.32
CA ILE A 70 6.88 -4.42 -13.78
C ILE A 70 7.85 -3.38 -13.19
N LEU A 71 7.42 -2.13 -13.00
CA LEU A 71 8.21 -1.07 -12.39
C LEU A 71 8.48 -1.38 -10.90
N ASP A 72 7.47 -1.82 -10.15
CA ASP A 72 7.61 -2.21 -8.75
C ASP A 72 8.54 -3.44 -8.61
N ALA A 73 8.45 -4.42 -9.52
CA ALA A 73 9.38 -5.55 -9.58
C ALA A 73 10.83 -5.15 -9.95
N VAL A 74 11.03 -4.22 -10.89
CA VAL A 74 12.37 -3.72 -11.27
C VAL A 74 12.99 -2.88 -10.15
N VAL A 75 12.22 -1.96 -9.56
CA VAL A 75 12.69 -1.10 -8.47
C VAL A 75 12.91 -1.92 -7.20
N GLY A 76 12.07 -2.91 -6.90
CA GLY A 76 12.27 -3.85 -5.79
C GLY A 76 13.60 -4.58 -5.86
N ASP A 77 13.93 -5.17 -7.02
CA ASP A 77 15.21 -5.86 -7.25
C ASP A 77 16.42 -4.91 -7.12
N ILE A 78 16.34 -3.70 -7.71
CA ILE A 78 17.42 -2.70 -7.57
C ILE A 78 17.60 -2.27 -6.10
N VAL A 79 16.51 -2.00 -5.38
CA VAL A 79 16.54 -1.58 -3.97
C VAL A 79 17.06 -2.69 -3.07
N PHE A 80 16.69 -3.94 -3.33
CA PHE A 80 17.19 -5.12 -2.61
C PHE A 80 18.71 -5.28 -2.76
N ARG A 81 19.24 -5.19 -3.99
CA ARG A 81 20.68 -5.33 -4.26
C ARG A 81 21.51 -4.11 -3.83
N HIS A 82 20.96 -2.89 -3.87
CA HIS A 82 21.69 -1.68 -3.48
C HIS A 82 21.80 -1.53 -1.95
N PHE A 83 20.82 -2.04 -1.19
CA PHE A 83 20.72 -1.87 0.25
C PHE A 83 20.85 -3.20 1.02
N GLU A 84 21.95 -3.92 0.77
CA GLU A 84 22.30 -5.15 1.46
C GLU A 84 22.23 -4.98 3.01
N GLY A 85 21.70 -6.00 3.69
CA GLY A 85 21.54 -6.00 5.15
C GLY A 85 20.46 -5.06 5.72
N LYS A 86 19.74 -4.28 4.90
CA LYS A 86 18.57 -3.51 5.39
C LYS A 86 17.35 -4.41 5.54
N ARG A 87 16.50 -4.11 6.53
CA ARG A 87 15.24 -4.83 6.80
C ARG A 87 14.18 -4.51 5.75
N GLU A 88 13.29 -5.45 5.48
CA GLU A 88 12.15 -5.36 4.54
C GLU A 88 11.48 -3.98 4.55
N GLY A 89 11.00 -3.49 5.69
CA GLY A 89 10.27 -2.21 5.75
C GLY A 89 11.06 -0.98 5.29
N PHE A 90 12.40 -1.01 5.33
CA PHE A 90 13.25 0.04 4.74
C PHE A 90 13.30 -0.10 3.20
N LEU A 91 13.40 -1.33 2.70
CA LEU A 91 13.39 -1.65 1.27
C LEU A 91 12.04 -1.28 0.65
N THR A 92 10.92 -1.73 1.25
CA THR A 92 9.56 -1.41 0.82
C THR A 92 9.30 0.10 0.88
N ASN A 93 9.68 0.79 1.96
CA ASN A 93 9.55 2.25 2.02
C ASN A 93 10.36 2.98 0.93
N THR A 94 11.57 2.49 0.63
CA THR A 94 12.44 3.05 -0.42
C THR A 94 11.86 2.80 -1.82
N ARG A 95 11.34 1.59 -2.08
CA ARG A 95 10.62 1.26 -3.31
C ARG A 95 9.43 2.18 -3.52
N SER A 96 8.54 2.30 -2.53
CA SER A 96 7.39 3.21 -2.59
C SER A 96 7.79 4.66 -2.89
N LYS A 97 8.85 5.19 -2.27
CA LYS A 97 9.36 6.55 -2.55
C LYS A 97 9.85 6.74 -4.00
N LEU A 98 10.33 5.69 -4.64
CA LEU A 98 10.83 5.71 -6.02
C LEU A 98 9.69 5.58 -7.04
N VAL A 99 8.67 4.75 -6.74
CA VAL A 99 7.50 4.53 -7.64
C VAL A 99 6.30 5.44 -7.36
N GLN A 100 6.28 6.20 -6.27
CA GLN A 100 5.17 7.13 -5.99
C GLN A 100 4.93 8.12 -7.14
N ARG A 101 3.66 8.47 -7.36
CA ARG A 101 3.18 9.33 -8.45
C ARG A 101 3.92 10.67 -8.54
N GLU A 102 4.30 11.27 -7.42
CA GLU A 102 5.04 12.53 -7.35
C GLU A 102 6.47 12.38 -7.91
N THR A 103 7.11 11.23 -7.67
CA THR A 103 8.43 10.92 -8.21
C THR A 103 8.33 10.62 -9.71
N LEU A 104 7.37 9.80 -10.14
CA LEU A 104 7.21 9.44 -11.55
C LEU A 104 6.71 10.60 -12.42
N GLY A 105 5.79 11.43 -11.92
CA GLY A 105 5.34 12.65 -12.60
C GLY A 105 6.48 13.67 -12.77
N ARG A 106 7.37 13.80 -11.77
CA ARG A 106 8.58 14.60 -11.87
C ARG A 106 9.56 14.03 -12.92
N LEU A 107 9.82 12.72 -12.91
CA LEU A 107 10.63 12.06 -13.93
C LEU A 107 10.08 12.28 -15.34
N ALA A 108 8.77 12.11 -15.53
CA ALA A 108 8.12 12.32 -16.82
C ALA A 108 8.27 13.75 -17.35
N LYS A 109 8.25 14.75 -16.45
CA LYS A 109 8.50 16.16 -16.78
C LYS A 109 9.96 16.40 -17.16
N GLU A 110 10.91 15.89 -16.37
CA GLU A 110 12.36 16.06 -16.57
C GLU A 110 12.87 15.34 -17.83
N MET A 111 12.37 14.13 -18.12
CA MET A 111 12.68 13.39 -19.35
C MET A 111 11.93 13.93 -20.58
N GLY A 112 10.97 14.84 -20.40
CA GLY A 112 10.15 15.40 -21.47
C GLY A 112 9.02 14.49 -21.98
N ILE A 113 8.76 13.35 -21.33
CA ILE A 113 7.66 12.42 -21.63
C ILE A 113 6.31 13.16 -21.68
N THR A 114 6.07 14.09 -20.74
CA THR A 114 4.84 14.90 -20.68
C THR A 114 4.54 15.65 -21.98
N ARG A 115 5.57 16.02 -22.76
CA ARG A 115 5.42 16.74 -24.04
C ARG A 115 5.01 15.83 -25.21
N LEU A 116 5.09 14.51 -25.03
CA LEU A 116 4.72 13.51 -26.03
C LEU A 116 3.33 12.89 -25.77
N ILE A 117 2.72 13.14 -24.61
CA ILE A 117 1.38 12.67 -24.28
C ILE A 117 0.37 13.33 -25.22
N THR A 118 -0.42 12.52 -25.91
CA THR A 118 -1.51 13.00 -26.77
C THR A 118 -2.81 13.01 -25.98
N THR A 119 -3.48 14.17 -25.96
CA THR A 119 -4.72 14.45 -25.23
C THR A 119 -5.78 15.02 -26.18
N SER A 120 -7.05 15.04 -25.76
CA SER A 120 -8.12 15.76 -26.49
C SER A 120 -8.05 17.28 -26.32
N ASP A 121 -7.58 17.75 -25.16
CA ASP A 121 -7.34 19.16 -24.87
C ASP A 121 -5.92 19.34 -24.30
N ARG A 122 -5.19 20.34 -24.81
CA ARG A 122 -3.84 20.68 -24.36
C ARG A 122 -3.81 21.26 -22.94
N SER A 123 -4.91 21.84 -22.44
CA SER A 123 -5.00 22.30 -21.05
C SER A 123 -4.70 21.17 -20.05
N THR A 124 -5.19 19.97 -20.34
CA THR A 124 -5.07 18.79 -19.45
C THR A 124 -3.63 18.30 -19.29
N VAL A 125 -2.70 18.65 -20.18
CA VAL A 125 -1.28 18.22 -20.14
C VAL A 125 -0.55 18.73 -18.89
N HIS A 126 -1.07 19.78 -18.23
CA HIS A 126 -0.54 20.28 -16.96
C HIS A 126 -0.94 19.45 -15.72
N ASN A 127 -1.82 18.46 -15.86
CA ASN A 127 -2.33 17.71 -14.71
C ASN A 127 -1.30 16.69 -14.17
N SER A 128 -1.00 16.77 -12.87
CA SER A 128 0.22 16.21 -12.28
C SER A 128 0.32 14.68 -12.36
N TYR A 129 -0.81 13.97 -12.33
CA TYR A 129 -0.84 12.51 -12.43
C TYR A 129 -0.47 12.00 -13.84
N MET A 130 -0.81 12.73 -14.90
CA MET A 130 -0.69 12.24 -16.28
C MET A 130 0.74 11.92 -16.69
N GLY A 131 1.74 12.56 -16.07
CA GLY A 131 3.15 12.21 -16.25
C GLY A 131 3.50 10.83 -15.70
N GLY A 132 3.03 10.48 -14.49
CA GLY A 132 3.27 9.18 -13.86
C GLY A 132 2.63 8.04 -14.65
N ASN A 133 1.33 8.16 -14.91
CA ASN A 133 0.55 7.25 -15.76
C ASN A 133 1.19 6.96 -17.14
N ALA A 134 1.81 7.97 -17.76
CA ALA A 134 2.53 7.81 -19.03
C ALA A 134 3.94 7.20 -18.85
N PHE A 135 4.60 7.43 -17.72
CA PHE A 135 5.87 6.78 -17.37
C PHE A 135 5.68 5.28 -17.12
N GLU A 136 4.70 4.91 -16.29
CA GLU A 136 4.28 3.54 -16.02
C GLU A 136 3.94 2.84 -17.35
N ALA A 137 3.06 3.44 -18.17
CA ALA A 137 2.70 2.88 -19.47
C ALA A 137 3.89 2.73 -20.45
N LEU A 138 4.90 3.61 -20.38
CA LEU A 138 6.14 3.43 -21.14
C LEU A 138 6.97 2.25 -20.63
N VAL A 139 7.04 1.99 -19.32
CA VAL A 139 7.67 0.77 -18.76
C VAL A 139 6.94 -0.48 -19.25
N GLY A 140 5.61 -0.48 -19.26
CA GLY A 140 4.80 -1.55 -19.85
C GLY A 140 5.08 -1.76 -21.35
N ALA A 141 5.28 -0.69 -22.11
CA ALA A 141 5.67 -0.77 -23.52
C ALA A 141 7.10 -1.32 -23.72
N ILE A 142 8.07 -0.92 -22.89
CA ILE A 142 9.44 -1.48 -22.93
C ILE A 142 9.43 -2.98 -22.64
N TYR A 143 8.65 -3.40 -21.63
CA TYR A 143 8.52 -4.79 -21.24
C TYR A 143 7.99 -5.66 -22.40
N LEU A 144 6.93 -5.22 -23.08
CA LEU A 144 6.37 -5.94 -24.23
C LEU A 144 7.24 -5.88 -25.50
N ASP A 145 8.10 -4.87 -25.66
CA ASP A 145 8.99 -4.71 -26.82
C ASP A 145 10.33 -5.47 -26.67
N ARG A 146 10.85 -5.54 -25.44
CA ARG A 146 12.25 -5.92 -25.14
C ARG A 146 12.47 -6.69 -23.82
N GLY A 147 11.42 -7.01 -23.07
CA GLY A 147 11.47 -7.83 -21.85
C GLY A 147 11.94 -7.10 -20.58
N TYR A 148 11.77 -7.74 -19.42
CA TYR A 148 12.14 -7.23 -18.09
C TYR A 148 13.56 -6.65 -18.03
N GLU A 149 14.51 -7.36 -18.63
CA GLU A 149 15.92 -6.98 -18.78
C GLU A 149 16.13 -5.59 -19.42
N ALA A 150 15.23 -5.15 -20.33
CA ALA A 150 15.28 -3.82 -20.89
C ALA A 150 14.73 -2.74 -19.93
N CYS A 151 13.70 -3.06 -19.16
CA CYS A 151 13.20 -2.20 -18.08
C CYS A 151 14.25 -2.00 -16.98
N MET A 152 14.92 -3.09 -16.57
CA MET A 152 16.03 -3.06 -15.60
C MET A 152 17.14 -2.09 -16.04
N ARG A 153 17.67 -2.27 -17.26
CA ARG A 153 18.70 -1.37 -17.81
C ARG A 153 18.22 0.07 -18.01
N PHE A 154 16.95 0.28 -18.35
CA PHE A 154 16.36 1.61 -18.46
C PHE A 154 16.35 2.31 -17.10
N MET A 155 15.80 1.66 -16.06
CA MET A 155 15.75 2.22 -14.70
C MET A 155 17.14 2.54 -14.15
N GLN A 156 18.08 1.58 -14.22
CA GLN A 156 19.46 1.80 -13.78
C GLN A 156 20.13 2.94 -14.56
N LYS A 157 20.20 2.86 -15.89
CA LYS A 157 21.06 3.75 -16.69
C LYS A 157 20.44 5.10 -17.04
N ARG A 158 19.11 5.22 -17.07
CA ARG A 158 18.41 6.47 -17.44
C ARG A 158 17.75 7.19 -16.28
N ILE A 159 17.38 6.49 -15.21
CA ILE A 159 16.71 7.08 -14.05
C ILE A 159 17.70 7.26 -12.90
N LEU A 160 18.28 6.18 -12.40
CA LEU A 160 19.11 6.23 -11.19
C LEU A 160 20.47 6.90 -11.47
N ASN A 161 21.20 6.45 -12.49
CA ASN A 161 22.52 6.99 -12.81
C ASN A 161 22.51 8.43 -13.38
N GLN A 162 21.35 9.02 -13.66
CA GLN A 162 21.24 10.33 -14.34
C GLN A 162 20.31 11.34 -13.63
N ILE A 163 19.31 10.89 -12.86
CA ILE A 163 18.21 11.74 -12.37
C ILE A 163 17.93 11.53 -10.88
N ILE A 164 18.08 10.31 -10.35
CA ILE A 164 17.76 9.97 -8.95
C ILE A 164 18.96 9.31 -8.25
N ASN A 165 19.62 10.07 -7.38
CA ASN A 165 20.46 9.47 -6.34
C ASN A 165 19.55 8.70 -5.36
N ILE A 166 19.72 7.38 -5.31
CA ILE A 166 18.82 6.46 -4.59
C ILE A 166 18.93 6.61 -3.07
N ASP A 167 20.13 6.82 -2.53
CA ASP A 167 20.39 6.99 -1.09
C ASP A 167 19.70 8.26 -0.56
N LYS A 168 19.78 9.36 -1.31
CA LYS A 168 19.08 10.61 -1.01
C LYS A 168 17.56 10.46 -1.03
N VAL A 169 17.00 9.49 -1.78
CA VAL A 169 15.57 9.16 -1.70
C VAL A 169 15.28 8.28 -0.48
N ALA A 170 16.06 7.21 -0.28
CA ALA A 170 15.89 6.27 0.82
C ALA A 170 15.90 6.97 2.19
N TYR A 171 16.92 7.78 2.46
CA TYR A 171 17.06 8.51 3.74
C TYR A 171 16.28 9.82 3.82
N LYS A 172 15.59 10.26 2.76
CA LYS A 172 14.68 11.41 2.87
C LYS A 172 13.46 11.01 3.70
N GLU A 173 13.32 11.60 4.89
CA GLU A 173 12.10 11.46 5.66
C GLU A 173 10.96 12.21 4.95
N VAL A 174 9.86 11.50 4.72
CA VAL A 174 8.65 12.03 4.06
C VAL A 174 7.38 11.63 4.80
N ASN A 175 7.42 10.63 5.69
CA ASN A 175 6.24 10.13 6.39
C ASN A 175 6.24 10.49 7.88
N PHE A 176 6.21 11.80 8.14
CA PHE A 176 6.24 12.36 9.48
C PHE A 176 5.07 11.92 10.37
N LYS A 177 3.85 11.73 9.83
CA LYS A 177 2.71 11.22 10.61
C LYS A 177 2.93 9.77 11.05
N SER A 178 3.40 8.88 10.18
CA SER A 178 3.74 7.51 10.61
C SER A 178 4.89 7.51 11.63
N LYS A 179 5.91 8.36 11.47
CA LYS A 179 7.00 8.48 12.45
C LYS A 179 6.55 9.00 13.81
N LEU A 180 5.57 9.91 13.87
CA LEU A 180 5.00 10.37 15.12
C LEU A 180 4.10 9.30 15.76
N LEU A 181 3.34 8.54 14.97
CA LEU A 181 2.58 7.38 15.43
C LEU A 181 3.49 6.28 16.00
N GLU A 182 4.57 5.92 15.30
CA GLU A 182 5.60 4.98 15.78
C GLU A 182 6.18 5.43 17.13
N TRP A 183 6.49 6.73 17.27
CA TRP A 183 7.03 7.30 18.51
C TRP A 183 5.97 7.30 19.64
N SER A 184 4.73 7.69 19.34
CA SER A 184 3.60 7.67 20.29
C SER A 184 3.34 6.26 20.82
N GLN A 185 3.25 5.26 19.92
CA GLN A 185 3.05 3.86 20.27
C GLN A 185 4.21 3.31 21.10
N LYS A 186 5.47 3.52 20.66
CA LYS A 186 6.66 3.05 21.39
C LYS A 186 6.74 3.59 22.82
N ASN A 187 6.35 4.85 23.02
CA ASN A 187 6.41 5.51 24.32
C ASN A 187 5.12 5.35 25.16
N ARG A 188 4.07 4.70 24.61
CA ARG A 188 2.71 4.62 25.20
C ARG A 188 2.14 6.00 25.53
N VAL A 189 2.22 6.94 24.57
CA VAL A 189 1.76 8.33 24.65
C VAL A 189 0.54 8.48 23.74
N ARG A 190 -0.63 8.87 24.26
CA ARG A 190 -1.83 9.19 23.45
C ARG A 190 -1.54 10.33 22.46
N LEU A 191 -1.96 10.17 21.21
CA LEU A 191 -1.74 11.12 20.11
C LEU A 191 -3.07 11.50 19.45
N GLU A 192 -3.36 12.79 19.39
CA GLU A 192 -4.59 13.34 18.83
C GLU A 192 -4.32 14.45 17.80
N PHE A 193 -5.33 14.74 16.96
CA PHE A 193 -5.27 15.69 15.86
C PHE A 193 -6.45 16.66 15.88
N LYS A 194 -6.28 17.80 16.54
CA LYS A 194 -7.28 18.89 16.64
C LYS A 194 -7.26 19.71 15.35
N GLN A 195 -8.42 19.91 14.71
CA GLN A 195 -8.56 20.91 13.65
C GLN A 195 -8.70 22.28 14.34
N VAL A 196 -7.76 23.18 14.12
CA VAL A 196 -7.73 24.51 14.76
C VAL A 196 -8.42 25.55 13.88
N GLU A 197 -8.17 25.49 12.57
CA GLU A 197 -8.61 26.51 11.61
C GLU A 197 -8.96 25.84 10.28
N GLN A 198 -9.91 26.43 9.55
CA GLN A 198 -10.15 26.11 8.14
C GLN A 198 -10.53 27.39 7.41
N THR A 199 -9.67 27.81 6.48
CA THR A 199 -9.77 29.05 5.71
C THR A 199 -9.77 28.75 4.21
N LYS A 200 -9.78 29.80 3.40
CA LYS A 200 -9.47 29.73 1.97
C LYS A 200 -8.27 30.62 1.68
N ASP A 201 -7.40 30.14 0.80
CA ASP A 201 -6.33 30.90 0.19
C ASP A 201 -6.87 31.92 -0.83
N GLU A 202 -6.03 32.85 -1.30
CA GLU A 202 -6.38 33.90 -2.27
C GLU A 202 -7.03 33.31 -3.54
N ASN A 203 -6.51 32.17 -4.00
CA ASN A 203 -7.06 31.39 -5.12
C ASN A 203 -8.32 30.57 -4.77
N SER A 204 -9.08 30.99 -3.74
CA SER A 204 -10.28 30.32 -3.19
C SER A 204 -10.10 28.84 -2.78
N SER A 205 -8.86 28.35 -2.72
CA SER A 205 -8.53 26.96 -2.42
C SER A 205 -8.59 26.70 -0.90
N PRO A 206 -9.15 25.58 -0.43
CA PRO A 206 -9.33 25.34 1.00
C PRO A 206 -7.98 25.10 1.70
N VAL A 207 -7.77 25.77 2.82
CA VAL A 207 -6.59 25.60 3.69
C VAL A 207 -7.05 25.05 5.04
N PHE A 208 -6.42 23.99 5.49
CA PHE A 208 -6.70 23.34 6.77
C PHE A 208 -5.52 23.55 7.72
N VAL A 209 -5.79 23.84 8.98
CA VAL A 209 -4.79 23.90 10.05
C VAL A 209 -5.11 22.85 11.09
N TYR A 210 -4.18 21.91 11.27
CA TYR A 210 -4.27 20.86 12.28
C TYR A 210 -3.14 21.00 13.28
N GLN A 211 -3.44 20.75 14.54
CA GLN A 211 -2.48 20.73 15.64
C GLN A 211 -2.37 19.31 16.20
N VAL A 212 -1.14 18.91 16.49
CA VAL A 212 -0.82 17.68 17.21
C VAL A 212 -1.03 17.90 18.70
N ILE A 213 -1.66 16.95 19.38
CA ILE A 213 -1.76 16.90 20.84
C ILE A 213 -1.16 15.56 21.31
N LEU A 214 -0.33 15.61 22.36
CA LEU A 214 0.34 14.47 22.95
C LEU A 214 0.01 14.41 24.44
N GLU A 215 -0.80 13.44 24.87
CA GLU A 215 -1.28 13.30 26.26
C GLU A 215 -1.85 14.63 26.81
N GLY A 216 -2.70 15.29 26.01
CA GLY A 216 -3.28 16.60 26.34
C GLY A 216 -2.35 17.81 26.09
N VAL A 217 -1.03 17.62 26.00
CA VAL A 217 -0.06 18.69 25.77
C VAL A 217 -0.07 19.14 24.30
N GLU A 218 -0.19 20.45 24.07
CA GLU A 218 -0.22 21.02 22.71
C GLU A 218 1.17 21.01 22.03
N GLY A 219 1.25 20.23 20.95
CA GLY A 219 2.37 20.22 20.00
C GLY A 219 2.24 21.31 18.93
N CYS A 220 2.95 21.12 17.81
CA CYS A 220 2.96 22.10 16.72
C CYS A 220 1.68 22.02 15.86
N ALA A 221 1.31 23.16 15.29
CA ALA A 221 0.28 23.27 14.26
C ALA A 221 0.90 23.32 12.86
N GLY A 222 0.26 22.65 11.90
CA GLY A 222 0.67 22.61 10.49
C GLY A 222 -0.46 23.02 9.56
N LYS A 223 -0.14 23.84 8.56
CA LYS A 223 -1.06 24.26 7.49
C LYS A 223 -0.89 23.37 6.24
N GLY A 224 -1.94 23.25 5.42
CA GLY A 224 -1.91 22.52 4.14
C GLY A 224 -3.25 22.55 3.40
N TYR A 225 -3.24 22.28 2.10
CA TYR A 225 -4.43 22.30 1.23
C TYR A 225 -5.31 21.04 1.36
N SER A 226 -4.86 20.05 2.12
CA SER A 226 -5.67 18.89 2.51
C SER A 226 -5.49 18.53 3.98
N LYS A 227 -6.49 17.87 4.57
CA LYS A 227 -6.42 17.34 5.96
C LYS A 227 -5.26 16.36 6.17
N LYS A 228 -4.80 15.67 5.12
CA LYS A 228 -3.64 14.76 5.20
C LYS A 228 -2.33 15.54 5.26
N GLU A 229 -2.19 16.57 4.44
CA GLU A 229 -0.99 17.42 4.34
C GLU A 229 -0.78 18.30 5.58
N SER A 230 -1.83 18.96 6.08
CA SER A 230 -1.75 19.79 7.28
C SER A 230 -1.35 18.99 8.52
N GLN A 231 -1.93 17.79 8.70
CA GLN A 231 -1.51 16.84 9.72
C GLN A 231 -0.05 16.37 9.51
N GLN A 232 0.40 16.15 8.27
CA GLN A 232 1.78 15.76 7.98
C GLN A 232 2.79 16.83 8.40
N ASN A 233 2.48 18.10 8.11
CA ASN A 233 3.30 19.24 8.50
C ASN A 233 3.30 19.42 10.03
N ALA A 234 2.15 19.29 10.69
CA ALA A 234 2.05 19.34 12.15
C ALA A 234 2.88 18.23 12.83
N CYS A 235 2.90 17.02 12.25
CA CYS A 235 3.74 15.91 12.72
C CYS A 235 5.23 16.19 12.51
N LYS A 236 5.62 16.74 11.36
CA LYS A 236 7.01 17.09 11.03
C LYS A 236 7.58 18.05 12.07
N ASP A 237 6.84 19.12 12.34
CA ASP A 237 7.33 20.19 13.20
C ASP A 237 7.26 19.77 14.68
N THR A 238 6.27 18.97 15.09
CA THR A 238 6.25 18.35 16.44
C THR A 238 7.38 17.33 16.63
N LEU A 239 7.71 16.51 15.63
CA LEU A 239 8.88 15.63 15.67
C LEU A 239 10.21 16.40 15.72
N GLN A 240 10.26 17.61 15.15
CA GLN A 240 11.40 18.50 15.26
C GLN A 240 11.50 19.12 16.66
N ARG A 241 10.35 19.48 17.27
CA ARG A 241 10.23 19.95 18.65
C ARG A 241 10.71 18.90 19.66
N LEU A 242 10.19 17.67 19.56
CA LEU A 242 10.59 16.48 20.33
C LEU A 242 12.07 16.07 20.16
N ARG A 243 12.82 16.70 19.24
CA ARG A 243 14.27 16.48 19.06
C ARG A 243 15.14 17.65 19.54
N ARG A 244 14.52 18.78 19.92
CA ARG A 244 15.22 20.05 20.25
C ARG A 244 14.88 20.60 21.63
N GLU A 245 13.70 20.31 22.15
CA GLU A 245 13.18 20.84 23.42
C GLU A 245 12.96 19.69 24.41
N PRO A 246 13.96 19.34 25.27
CA PRO A 246 13.78 18.31 26.30
C PRO A 246 12.57 18.59 27.20
N GLN A 247 12.38 19.85 27.59
CA GLN A 247 11.24 20.32 28.40
C GLN A 247 9.87 19.97 27.80
N PHE A 248 9.76 19.84 26.47
CA PHE A 248 8.52 19.42 25.80
C PHE A 248 8.34 17.89 25.80
N ILE A 249 9.43 17.13 25.86
CA ILE A 249 9.40 15.67 26.09
C ILE A 249 9.00 15.40 27.55
N ASP A 250 9.59 16.15 28.49
CA ASP A 250 9.39 16.01 29.93
C ASP A 250 7.93 16.30 30.32
N SER A 251 7.32 17.36 29.76
CA SER A 251 5.90 17.68 30.02
C SER A 251 4.93 16.64 29.45
N VAL A 252 5.20 16.08 28.27
CA VAL A 252 4.41 14.97 27.69
C VAL A 252 4.52 13.70 28.56
N PHE A 253 5.70 13.40 29.12
CA PHE A 253 5.84 12.28 30.05
C PHE A 253 5.25 12.55 31.44
N ALA A 254 5.25 13.80 31.93
CA ALA A 254 4.54 14.18 33.14
C ALA A 254 3.02 13.97 33.00
N ALA A 255 2.40 14.52 31.95
CA ALA A 255 0.97 14.36 31.68
C ALA A 255 0.57 12.89 31.49
N LYS A 256 1.39 12.09 30.79
CA LYS A 256 1.22 10.63 30.72
C LYS A 256 1.24 9.98 32.12
N THR A 257 2.15 10.40 32.99
CA THR A 257 2.29 9.85 34.35
C THR A 257 1.10 10.21 35.23
N GLU A 258 0.60 11.44 35.14
CA GLU A 258 -0.65 11.87 35.80
C GLU A 258 -1.83 11.03 35.34
N ARG A 259 -2.01 10.86 34.02
CA ARG A 259 -3.06 10.00 33.48
C ARG A 259 -2.93 8.54 33.96
N THR A 260 -1.73 7.99 34.00
CA THR A 260 -1.50 6.60 34.44
C THR A 260 -1.86 6.44 35.91
N LYS A 261 -1.54 7.42 36.77
CA LYS A 261 -1.94 7.43 38.19
C LYS A 261 -3.47 7.52 38.38
N MET A 262 -4.15 8.34 37.57
CA MET A 262 -5.62 8.41 37.59
C MET A 262 -6.30 7.12 37.09
N GLU A 263 -5.61 6.33 36.26
CA GLU A 263 -6.05 4.98 35.84
C GLU A 263 -5.70 3.89 36.88
N GLU A 264 -4.98 4.22 37.96
CA GLU A 264 -4.52 3.32 39.03
C GLU A 264 -5.15 3.63 40.41
N GLU A 265 -6.14 4.54 40.51
CA GLU A 265 -6.81 4.82 41.80
C GLU A 265 -7.51 3.58 42.37
N PRO A 266 -7.45 3.36 43.70
CA PRO A 266 -7.71 2.06 44.29
C PRO A 266 -9.17 1.64 44.20
N ILE A 267 -9.38 0.39 43.77
CA ILE A 267 -10.63 -0.33 43.97
C ILE A 267 -10.97 -0.28 45.48
N LEU A 268 -12.19 0.11 45.85
CA LEU A 268 -12.59 0.09 47.27
C LEU A 268 -12.34 -1.31 47.85
N SER A 269 -11.68 -1.37 49.00
CA SER A 269 -11.60 -2.57 49.81
C SER A 269 -13.02 -3.05 50.12
N VAL A 270 -13.35 -4.28 49.70
CA VAL A 270 -14.65 -4.90 49.97
C VAL A 270 -14.90 -4.89 51.47
N PRO A 271 -16.07 -4.44 51.97
CA PRO A 271 -16.38 -4.47 53.39
C PRO A 271 -16.24 -5.87 53.98
N ASP A 272 -15.68 -5.93 55.20
CA ASP A 272 -15.43 -7.18 55.90
C ASP A 272 -16.75 -7.84 56.33
N PRO A 273 -17.07 -9.07 55.86
CA PRO A 273 -18.37 -9.70 56.09
C PRO A 273 -18.60 -10.15 57.54
N GLU A 274 -17.62 -10.10 58.44
CA GLU A 274 -17.80 -10.49 59.85
C GLU A 274 -18.47 -9.41 60.73
N ALA A 275 -18.75 -8.21 60.19
CA ALA A 275 -19.28 -7.09 60.97
C ALA A 275 -20.74 -7.25 61.45
N ASP A 276 -21.61 -7.91 60.68
CA ASP A 276 -23.06 -8.00 60.94
C ASP A 276 -23.49 -9.27 61.72
N GLN A 277 -22.65 -9.73 62.66
CA GLN A 277 -22.99 -10.86 63.54
C GLN A 277 -23.84 -10.42 64.76
N ARG A 278 -25.13 -10.12 64.51
CA ARG A 278 -26.20 -10.20 65.52
C ARG A 278 -27.63 -10.24 64.95
N ASP A 279 -28.50 -10.91 65.70
CA ASP A 279 -29.96 -10.83 65.71
C ASP A 279 -30.74 -11.15 64.41
N PHE A 280 -30.86 -12.45 64.10
CA PHE A 280 -32.13 -13.00 63.59
C PHE A 280 -32.45 -14.33 64.27
N ILE A 281 -33.57 -14.36 65.01
CA ILE A 281 -34.05 -15.54 65.74
C ILE A 281 -34.91 -16.40 64.80
N VAL A 282 -34.77 -17.73 64.90
CA VAL A 282 -35.55 -18.70 64.11
C VAL A 282 -36.23 -19.70 65.05
N GLU A 283 -37.56 -19.71 65.07
CA GLU A 283 -38.36 -20.82 65.60
C GLU A 283 -38.77 -21.78 64.47
N GLN A 284 -38.85 -23.08 64.77
CA GLN A 284 -39.27 -24.12 63.83
C GLN A 284 -40.31 -25.07 64.45
N PRO A 285 -41.47 -25.30 63.80
CA PRO A 285 -42.26 -26.51 63.96
C PRO A 285 -41.65 -27.67 63.14
N GLN A 286 -41.81 -28.92 63.59
CA GLN A 286 -41.08 -30.07 63.04
C GLN A 286 -41.91 -31.00 62.13
N THR A 287 -41.26 -31.48 61.04
CA THR A 287 -41.41 -32.82 60.40
C THR A 287 -42.78 -33.22 59.80
N THR A 288 -42.92 -34.12 58.81
CA THR A 288 -42.13 -35.32 58.40
C THR A 288 -42.19 -35.61 56.88
N GLU A 289 -41.08 -36.07 56.28
CA GLU A 289 -40.93 -36.97 55.09
C GLU A 289 -41.63 -36.58 53.73
N ARG A 290 -41.21 -36.96 52.49
CA ARG A 290 -40.54 -38.16 51.90
C ARG A 290 -39.66 -37.86 50.66
N ASP A 291 -39.10 -38.91 50.06
CA ASP A 291 -38.08 -38.98 48.99
C ASP A 291 -38.30 -38.20 47.67
N PHE A 292 -37.17 -37.93 47.00
CA PHE A 292 -37.07 -37.52 45.59
C PHE A 292 -36.80 -38.71 44.65
N PRO A 293 -37.25 -38.65 43.38
CA PRO A 293 -36.28 -38.82 42.29
C PRO A 293 -36.47 -37.91 41.05
N ARG A 294 -35.45 -37.92 40.18
CA ARG A 294 -35.25 -37.07 38.98
C ARG A 294 -36.23 -37.33 37.81
N PRO A 295 -36.42 -36.34 36.90
CA PRO A 295 -36.96 -36.56 35.55
C PRO A 295 -35.89 -36.96 34.50
N GLN A 296 -36.32 -37.57 33.39
CA GLN A 296 -35.59 -37.76 32.13
C GLN A 296 -36.57 -37.60 30.94
N LYS A 297 -36.08 -37.10 29.79
CA LYS A 297 -36.61 -37.38 28.41
C LYS A 297 -38.06 -36.86 28.11
N SER A 298 -38.56 -36.71 26.87
CA SER A 298 -37.97 -36.70 25.51
C SER A 298 -38.96 -36.26 24.40
N GLN A 299 -38.44 -35.76 23.26
CA GLN A 299 -38.89 -35.99 21.86
C GLN A 299 -40.18 -35.36 21.23
N GLN A 300 -39.99 -34.86 19.98
CA GLN A 300 -40.92 -34.88 18.80
C GLN A 300 -42.14 -33.90 18.77
N LYS A 301 -42.73 -33.47 17.62
CA LYS A 301 -42.53 -33.77 16.17
C LYS A 301 -43.04 -32.66 15.19
N ASN A 302 -42.78 -32.86 13.89
CA ASN A 302 -43.15 -32.21 12.59
C ASN A 302 -44.65 -31.74 12.42
N VAL A 303 -45.15 -31.08 11.35
CA VAL A 303 -44.79 -30.79 9.91
C VAL A 303 -45.38 -29.38 9.51
N SER A 304 -45.64 -28.81 8.30
CA SER A 304 -45.49 -28.97 6.80
C SER A 304 -46.06 -27.68 6.12
N ALA A 305 -46.02 -27.37 4.80
CA ALA A 305 -45.05 -27.45 3.68
C ALA A 305 -45.68 -26.87 2.36
N ASN A 306 -44.91 -26.20 1.47
CA ASN A 306 -44.99 -26.09 -0.02
C ASN A 306 -44.51 -24.73 -0.64
N ASP A 307 -43.69 -24.84 -1.70
CA ASP A 307 -43.58 -24.07 -2.98
C ASP A 307 -43.70 -22.53 -3.01
N ASN A 308 -42.92 -21.73 -3.77
CA ASN A 308 -42.03 -21.94 -4.94
C ASN A 308 -41.17 -20.63 -5.17
N GLN A 309 -40.25 -20.37 -6.12
CA GLN A 309 -39.64 -21.05 -7.29
C GLN A 309 -38.33 -20.33 -7.73
N SER A 310 -37.33 -21.05 -8.31
CA SER A 310 -36.22 -20.56 -9.20
C SER A 310 -35.22 -19.47 -8.69
N ALA A 311 -33.92 -19.44 -9.03
CA ALA A 311 -33.01 -20.37 -9.74
C ALA A 311 -31.51 -20.00 -9.49
N ASP A 312 -30.58 -20.91 -9.84
CA ASP A 312 -29.19 -20.72 -10.35
C ASP A 312 -28.34 -19.47 -10.00
N ARG A 313 -27.02 -19.55 -9.69
CA ARG A 313 -26.07 -20.70 -9.69
C ARG A 313 -24.73 -20.39 -8.97
N HIS A 314 -24.04 -21.44 -8.52
CA HIS A 314 -22.60 -21.54 -8.23
C HIS A 314 -21.95 -20.58 -7.21
N ASP A 315 -21.82 -21.06 -5.96
CA ASP A 315 -20.57 -20.90 -5.19
C ASP A 315 -19.73 -22.19 -5.30
N MET A 316 -18.40 -22.06 -5.21
CA MET A 316 -17.47 -23.19 -5.23
C MET A 316 -17.08 -23.53 -3.78
N ASP A 317 -17.54 -24.68 -3.29
CA ASP A 317 -17.24 -25.13 -1.94
C ASP A 317 -15.75 -25.50 -1.79
N PHE A 318 -15.10 -25.01 -0.74
CA PHE A 318 -13.64 -25.00 -0.60
C PHE A 318 -13.23 -25.90 0.57
N SER A 319 -13.17 -27.22 0.33
CA SER A 319 -12.71 -28.20 1.32
C SER A 319 -11.31 -27.82 1.86
N LEU A 320 -11.13 -28.01 3.17
CA LEU A 320 -9.91 -27.71 3.92
C LEU A 320 -9.20 -28.97 4.43
N ASP A 321 -9.58 -30.15 3.93
CA ASP A 321 -9.24 -31.45 4.52
C ASP A 321 -7.75 -31.86 4.37
N ASP A 322 -6.99 -31.21 3.47
CA ASP A 322 -5.56 -31.51 3.22
C ASP A 322 -4.57 -30.67 4.06
N ILE A 323 -5.02 -29.77 4.94
CA ILE A 323 -4.09 -28.99 5.81
C ILE A 323 -3.72 -29.79 7.07
N THR A 324 -2.73 -30.69 6.94
CA THR A 324 -2.09 -31.36 8.08
C THR A 324 -0.60 -31.03 8.15
N ALA A 325 -0.10 -30.71 9.34
CA ALA A 325 1.23 -30.11 9.55
C ALA A 325 2.40 -31.11 9.63
N THR A 326 2.24 -32.31 9.07
CA THR A 326 3.23 -33.38 9.07
C THR A 326 3.33 -34.01 7.68
N PRO A 327 4.54 -34.26 7.14
CA PRO A 327 4.70 -34.81 5.80
C PRO A 327 4.10 -36.22 5.71
N ARG A 328 3.16 -36.39 4.78
CA ARG A 328 2.54 -37.68 4.43
C ARG A 328 3.65 -38.62 3.92
N ALA A 329 3.83 -39.78 4.54
CA ALA A 329 4.77 -40.78 4.04
C ALA A 329 4.26 -41.30 2.70
N LYS A 330 5.10 -41.28 1.66
CA LYS A 330 4.73 -41.75 0.31
C LYS A 330 4.24 -43.19 0.35
N SER A 331 3.19 -43.48 -0.40
CA SER A 331 2.66 -44.84 -0.51
C SER A 331 3.63 -45.73 -1.28
N ARG A 332 3.53 -47.06 -1.09
CA ARG A 332 4.37 -48.02 -1.83
C ARG A 332 4.15 -47.92 -3.35
N GLU A 333 2.95 -47.52 -3.77
CA GLU A 333 2.56 -47.38 -5.17
C GLU A 333 3.16 -46.10 -5.78
N GLU A 334 3.15 -44.97 -5.05
CA GLU A 334 3.84 -43.73 -5.44
C GLU A 334 5.34 -43.94 -5.61
N ILE A 335 5.98 -44.69 -4.69
CA ILE A 335 7.43 -44.98 -4.76
C ILE A 335 7.78 -45.85 -5.97
N ILE A 336 6.88 -46.75 -6.40
CA ILE A 336 7.07 -47.57 -7.60
C ILE A 336 6.91 -46.71 -8.85
N ALA A 337 5.85 -45.89 -8.94
CA ALA A 337 5.62 -45.03 -10.10
C ALA A 337 6.75 -44.02 -10.34
N GLU A 338 7.27 -43.39 -9.28
CA GLU A 338 8.39 -42.45 -9.37
C GLU A 338 9.72 -43.13 -9.77
N ALA A 339 9.90 -44.41 -9.39
CA ALA A 339 11.03 -45.21 -9.83
C ALA A 339 10.91 -45.69 -11.29
N GLU A 340 9.69 -45.98 -11.76
CA GLU A 340 9.44 -46.30 -13.17
C GLU A 340 9.60 -45.08 -14.08
N GLU A 341 9.07 -43.90 -13.72
CA GLU A 341 9.32 -42.66 -14.48
C GLU A 341 10.82 -42.34 -14.59
N ALA A 342 11.59 -42.51 -13.51
CA ALA A 342 13.03 -42.32 -13.53
C ALA A 342 13.77 -43.33 -14.43
N ALA A 343 13.27 -44.57 -14.54
CA ALA A 343 13.87 -45.62 -15.36
C ALA A 343 13.57 -45.48 -16.87
N PHE A 344 12.57 -44.69 -17.26
CA PHE A 344 12.23 -44.39 -18.66
C PHE A 344 12.74 -43.01 -19.13
N ALA A 345 13.66 -42.38 -18.39
CA ALA A 345 14.15 -41.02 -18.63
C ALA A 345 15.61 -40.89 -19.12
N GLU A 346 16.30 -42.01 -19.41
CA GLU A 346 17.63 -42.06 -20.06
C GLU A 346 17.55 -42.42 -21.56
#